data_AF-A0AAE0SKT3-F1
#
_entry.id   AF-A0AAE0SKT3-F1
#
_cell.length_a   1.000
_cell.length_b   1.000
_cell.length_c   1.000
_cell.angle_alpha   90.00
_cell.angle_beta   90.00
_cell.angle_gamma   90.00
#
_symmetry.space_group_name_H-M   'P 1'
#
loop_
_entity.id
_entity.type
_entity.pdbx_description
1 polymer ?
#
loop_
_entity_poly.entity_id
_entity_poly.type
_entity_poly.pdbx_seq_one_letter_code
_entity_poly.pdbx_strand_id
1 'polypeptide(L)'
;MEKFQTDKDMKKDTGSTIPNRAKRTTKKGYHIIWKRQLWTEPETTSNRTSQKLGQIPERKEKDYKDEQSTRDTHVTSKKNIIDTDVMDPCQRIYLNACKMFYVTPSTHFLRSLMKVDLEVPNHSLGPMGTKAVAIALVKNITVQRLNLAGNKMGPDGVSYLMEMLEENNTITSINLSDNDIGTRGMKMLADALKSNRFLKSLDISENNIKDEDSRYIAELIEENSVLQDLKVSYNSLGDKAGMSIGYALGYNSTLLSLDLSWNHLRQDGAIALCCGLKDNTGLETLNIAWNGFGVEGCHEMGKVLKVNRSLCKLDLTSNRVTIDAFKQLLKGLTNNGHIKILKIGTNPITTDGATAILRAVGDERCTSLCHLDLSNVSVDDNFVDMLHELRKTRPLTVNYGIKLRMDDIRMGQGWAVVDTDDPSFDIPLSQRSLDILMSKLDRKKEGQVDFEDLLAKHKEHVRRMAKVKKEAGSSIRYSKSFERLEQLREAMRMGIATSSASSSQQSS
;
A
#
# COMPACT_ATOMS: atom_id res chain seq x y z
N MET A 1 18.22 12.17 -76.19
CA MET A 1 17.52 11.17 -75.36
C MET A 1 16.62 11.98 -74.43
N GLU A 2 15.55 12.53 -75.00
CA GLU A 2 14.16 12.03 -74.87
C GLU A 2 13.65 12.13 -73.43
N LYS A 3 12.53 12.77 -73.08
CA LYS A 3 11.54 13.69 -73.70
C LYS A 3 10.69 14.10 -72.47
N PHE A 4 10.57 15.39 -72.17
CA PHE A 4 9.34 16.19 -72.30
C PHE A 4 8.13 15.85 -71.41
N GLN A 5 7.62 16.95 -70.84
CA GLN A 5 6.21 17.35 -70.67
C GLN A 5 5.44 17.04 -69.37
N THR A 6 5.21 18.14 -68.64
CA THR A 6 3.97 18.62 -68.00
C THR A 6 2.67 18.23 -68.71
N ASP A 7 1.58 17.96 -67.97
CA ASP A 7 0.41 18.87 -67.87
C ASP A 7 -0.73 18.34 -66.96
N LYS A 8 -1.34 19.29 -66.23
CA LYS A 8 -2.78 19.55 -65.99
C LYS A 8 -3.80 18.40 -65.83
N ASP A 9 -4.63 18.45 -64.78
CA ASP A 9 -5.91 19.18 -64.81
C ASP A 9 -6.73 19.03 -63.51
N MET A 10 -7.41 20.13 -63.15
CA MET A 10 -8.49 20.19 -62.15
C MET A 10 -9.72 19.43 -62.63
N LYS A 11 -10.34 18.60 -61.78
CA LYS A 11 -11.81 18.52 -61.68
C LYS A 11 -12.25 18.30 -60.24
N LYS A 12 -13.03 19.27 -59.75
CA LYS A 12 -14.00 19.09 -58.67
C LYS A 12 -15.02 18.05 -59.14
N ASP A 13 -15.34 17.08 -58.30
CA ASP A 13 -16.68 16.51 -58.28
C ASP A 13 -17.13 16.19 -56.86
N THR A 14 -18.35 16.63 -56.63
CA THR A 14 -19.15 16.63 -55.42
C THR A 14 -19.79 15.26 -55.18
N GLY A 15 -19.92 14.88 -53.91
CA GLY A 15 -21.11 14.14 -53.46
C GLY A 15 -20.96 12.65 -53.16
N SER A 16 -21.39 12.33 -51.93
CA SER A 16 -22.07 11.10 -51.50
C SER A 16 -21.26 9.94 -50.87
N THR A 17 -21.40 9.85 -49.55
CA THR A 17 -21.99 8.71 -48.81
C THR A 17 -21.25 7.34 -48.74
N ILE A 18 -20.53 7.12 -47.61
CA ILE A 18 -20.48 5.91 -46.71
C ILE A 18 -19.92 4.57 -47.31
N PRO A 19 -19.29 3.58 -46.57
CA PRO A 19 -19.03 3.41 -45.13
C PRO A 19 -17.60 3.01 -44.68
N ASN A 20 -17.39 3.23 -43.38
CA ASN A 20 -16.53 2.48 -42.45
C ASN A 20 -16.62 0.95 -42.61
N ARG A 21 -15.45 0.28 -42.70
CA ARG A 21 -15.31 -1.14 -42.33
C ARG A 21 -13.96 -1.38 -41.67
N ALA A 22 -13.88 -1.06 -40.38
CA ALA A 22 -12.79 -1.52 -39.53
C ALA A 22 -12.82 -3.06 -39.46
N LYS A 23 -11.70 -3.67 -39.83
CA LYS A 23 -11.48 -5.12 -39.81
C LYS A 23 -11.54 -5.60 -38.34
N ARG A 24 -12.58 -6.37 -38.01
CA ARG A 24 -12.65 -7.21 -36.81
C ARG A 24 -11.53 -8.24 -36.89
N THR A 25 -10.50 -8.09 -36.07
CA THR A 25 -9.59 -9.18 -35.73
C THR A 25 -10.28 -10.08 -34.71
N THR A 26 -10.36 -11.36 -35.04
CA THR A 26 -10.98 -12.41 -34.25
C THR A 26 -10.14 -12.69 -33.00
N LYS A 27 -10.51 -12.10 -31.86
CA LYS A 27 -10.03 -12.56 -30.54
C LYS A 27 -10.53 -14.01 -30.37
N LYS A 28 -9.59 -14.96 -30.20
CA LYS A 28 -9.88 -16.30 -29.68
C LYS A 28 -10.48 -16.11 -28.28
N GLY A 29 -11.80 -16.15 -28.21
CA GLY A 29 -12.56 -15.81 -27.02
C GLY A 29 -12.49 -16.91 -25.97
N TYR A 30 -12.08 -16.52 -24.76
CA TYR A 30 -12.47 -17.19 -23.53
C TYR A 30 -13.97 -16.93 -23.31
N HIS A 31 -14.84 -17.62 -24.07
CA HIS A 31 -16.29 -17.61 -23.84
C HIS A 31 -16.69 -18.96 -23.28
N ILE A 32 -16.79 -19.07 -21.95
CA ILE A 32 -17.15 -20.33 -21.27
C ILE A 32 -18.62 -20.27 -20.80
N ILE A 33 -19.50 -20.89 -21.59
CA ILE A 33 -20.64 -21.78 -21.25
C ILE A 33 -21.76 -21.36 -20.26
N TRP A 34 -21.63 -20.32 -19.41
CA TRP A 34 -22.68 -19.98 -18.41
C TRP A 34 -23.95 -19.35 -18.99
N LYS A 35 -23.87 -18.73 -20.19
CA LYS A 35 -24.99 -17.99 -20.81
C LYS A 35 -26.23 -18.86 -21.09
N ARG A 36 -26.10 -20.19 -21.15
CA ARG A 36 -27.22 -21.09 -21.56
C ARG A 36 -27.84 -21.92 -20.42
N GLN A 37 -27.16 -22.13 -19.30
CA GLN A 37 -27.59 -23.08 -18.27
C GLN A 37 -28.36 -22.47 -17.09
N LEU A 38 -28.22 -21.16 -16.84
CA LEU A 38 -28.80 -20.51 -15.65
C LEU A 38 -29.96 -19.55 -15.95
N TRP A 39 -30.21 -19.26 -17.23
CA TRP A 39 -31.15 -18.23 -17.69
C TRP A 39 -32.31 -18.78 -18.53
N THR A 40 -32.63 -20.07 -18.43
CA THR A 40 -33.86 -20.60 -19.03
C THR A 40 -35.06 -20.22 -18.17
N GLU A 41 -35.90 -19.32 -18.67
CA GLU A 41 -37.24 -19.06 -18.12
C GLU A 41 -38.05 -20.37 -18.08
N PRO A 42 -38.88 -20.63 -17.05
CA PRO A 42 -39.79 -21.75 -17.11
C PRO A 42 -40.86 -21.45 -18.15
N GLU A 43 -40.80 -22.13 -19.29
CA GLU A 43 -41.92 -22.20 -20.23
C GLU A 43 -43.15 -22.70 -19.46
N THR A 44 -44.16 -21.84 -19.36
CA THR A 44 -45.48 -22.18 -18.85
C THR A 44 -46.12 -23.19 -19.79
N THR A 45 -45.94 -24.48 -19.54
CA THR A 45 -46.87 -25.50 -20.03
C THR A 45 -47.16 -26.51 -18.92
N SER A 46 -48.39 -26.45 -18.43
CA SER A 46 -49.01 -27.56 -17.72
C SER A 46 -48.97 -28.79 -18.62
N ASN A 47 -48.33 -29.87 -18.19
CA ASN A 47 -48.90 -31.20 -18.35
C ASN A 47 -48.24 -32.22 -17.41
N ARG A 48 -49.12 -32.89 -16.66
CA ARG A 48 -48.84 -34.06 -15.84
C ARG A 48 -48.14 -35.14 -16.67
N THR A 49 -47.10 -35.75 -16.12
CA THR A 49 -46.97 -37.22 -16.14
C THR A 49 -45.94 -37.65 -15.11
N SER A 50 -46.41 -38.46 -14.16
CA SER A 50 -45.63 -39.08 -13.10
C SER A 50 -44.73 -40.17 -13.69
N GLN A 51 -43.42 -40.10 -13.47
CA GLN A 51 -42.54 -41.25 -13.62
C GLN A 51 -41.53 -41.31 -12.47
N LYS A 52 -41.61 -42.43 -11.76
CA LYS A 52 -40.77 -42.84 -10.63
C LYS A 52 -39.28 -42.80 -11.02
N LEU A 53 -38.45 -42.20 -10.18
CA LEU A 53 -37.02 -42.54 -10.10
C LEU A 53 -36.68 -43.00 -8.68
N GLY A 54 -35.86 -44.06 -8.65
CA GLY A 54 -35.63 -44.93 -7.51
C GLY A 54 -34.80 -44.35 -6.38
N GLN A 55 -34.96 -44.99 -5.24
CA GLN A 55 -34.22 -44.80 -3.99
C GLN A 55 -32.73 -45.13 -4.17
N ILE A 56 -31.86 -44.30 -3.58
CA ILE A 56 -30.44 -44.59 -3.33
C ILE A 56 -30.15 -44.24 -1.86
N PRO A 57 -29.38 -45.05 -1.10
CA PRO A 57 -29.54 -45.20 0.34
C PRO A 57 -28.75 -44.18 1.18
N GLU A 58 -29.33 -43.83 2.34
CA GLU A 58 -28.69 -43.06 3.42
C GLU A 58 -27.45 -43.79 3.98
N ARG A 59 -26.30 -43.11 4.03
CA ARG A 59 -25.12 -43.56 4.78
C ARG A 59 -24.95 -42.68 6.02
N LYS A 60 -24.86 -43.35 7.17
CA LYS A 60 -24.78 -42.82 8.53
C LYS A 60 -23.57 -41.89 8.72
N GLU A 61 -23.82 -40.70 9.24
CA GLU A 61 -22.82 -39.77 9.78
C GLU A 61 -22.04 -40.44 10.93
N LYS A 62 -20.72 -40.19 10.98
CA LYS A 62 -19.89 -40.46 12.16
C LYS A 62 -19.47 -39.13 12.74
N ASP A 63 -19.78 -38.95 14.02
CA ASP A 63 -19.44 -37.82 14.85
C ASP A 63 -17.93 -37.56 14.92
N TYR A 64 -17.54 -36.30 14.68
CA TYR A 64 -16.32 -35.72 15.24
C TYR A 64 -16.71 -34.42 15.95
N LYS A 65 -16.34 -34.32 17.22
CA LYS A 65 -16.57 -33.15 18.08
C LYS A 65 -15.29 -32.32 18.21
N ASP A 66 -15.51 -31.01 18.24
CA ASP A 66 -14.74 -29.90 18.83
C ASP A 66 -13.40 -29.54 18.14
N GLU A 67 -12.97 -28.27 17.98
CA GLU A 67 -13.05 -27.10 18.87
C GLU A 67 -13.20 -25.73 18.14
N GLN A 68 -13.39 -24.68 18.94
CA GLN A 68 -14.15 -23.44 18.71
C GLN A 68 -13.45 -22.26 17.99
N SER A 69 -14.32 -21.31 17.59
CA SER A 69 -14.15 -19.83 17.51
C SER A 69 -13.93 -19.30 16.08
N THR A 70 -14.83 -18.57 15.40
CA THR A 70 -15.74 -17.49 15.84
C THR A 70 -17.04 -17.42 15.00
N ARG A 71 -18.20 -17.47 15.68
CA ARG A 71 -19.57 -17.02 15.33
C ARG A 71 -20.01 -17.00 13.84
N ASP A 72 -20.32 -18.17 13.31
CA ASP A 72 -21.27 -18.35 12.20
C ASP A 72 -22.62 -18.88 12.71
N THR A 73 -23.72 -18.27 12.28
CA THR A 73 -25.04 -18.92 12.40
C THR A 73 -25.25 -19.80 11.17
N HIS A 74 -24.90 -21.07 11.35
CA HIS A 74 -25.15 -22.13 10.40
C HIS A 74 -26.62 -22.18 9.97
N VAL A 75 -26.87 -22.27 8.66
CA VAL A 75 -28.14 -22.82 8.17
C VAL A 75 -27.99 -24.35 8.13
N THR A 76 -28.01 -24.97 9.31
CA THR A 76 -28.26 -26.41 9.43
C THR A 76 -29.76 -26.65 9.52
N SER A 77 -30.34 -27.13 8.41
CA SER A 77 -31.43 -28.09 8.37
C SER A 77 -32.44 -28.07 9.53
N LYS A 78 -33.34 -27.07 9.56
CA LYS A 78 -34.71 -27.20 10.08
C LYS A 78 -35.53 -25.95 9.71
N LYS A 79 -36.48 -26.14 8.78
CA LYS A 79 -37.64 -25.27 8.48
C LYS A 79 -37.43 -23.76 8.69
N ASN A 80 -36.78 -23.13 7.73
CA ASN A 80 -37.19 -21.82 7.24
C ASN A 80 -37.09 -21.91 5.72
N ILE A 81 -38.14 -22.48 5.11
CA ILE A 81 -38.41 -22.30 3.70
C ILE A 81 -38.68 -20.81 3.58
N ILE A 82 -37.67 -20.05 3.17
CA ILE A 82 -37.88 -18.69 2.69
C ILE A 82 -38.78 -18.89 1.47
N ASP A 83 -40.02 -18.41 1.53
CA ASP A 83 -40.99 -18.51 0.44
C ASP A 83 -40.33 -18.09 -0.87
N THR A 84 -40.25 -19.02 -1.83
CA THR A 84 -39.60 -18.82 -3.12
C THR A 84 -40.28 -17.77 -3.99
N ASP A 85 -41.52 -17.40 -3.64
CA ASP A 85 -42.35 -16.43 -4.36
C ASP A 85 -42.11 -14.97 -3.93
N VAL A 86 -41.38 -14.72 -2.82
CA VAL A 86 -41.03 -13.37 -2.34
C VAL A 86 -39.54 -13.05 -2.54
N MET A 87 -38.77 -13.99 -3.11
CA MET A 87 -37.32 -13.87 -3.24
C MET A 87 -36.93 -13.12 -4.52
N ASP A 88 -36.00 -12.16 -4.40
CA ASP A 88 -35.46 -11.40 -5.54
C ASP A 88 -34.81 -12.33 -6.59
N PRO A 89 -34.94 -12.04 -7.91
CA PRO A 89 -34.34 -12.87 -8.95
C PRO A 89 -32.83 -13.09 -8.77
N CYS A 90 -32.06 -12.08 -8.36
CA CYS A 90 -30.62 -12.21 -8.16
C CYS A 90 -30.30 -13.11 -6.96
N GLN A 91 -31.11 -13.05 -5.89
CA GLN A 91 -30.98 -13.95 -4.74
C GLN A 91 -31.22 -15.42 -5.14
N ARG A 92 -32.24 -15.67 -5.96
CA ARG A 92 -32.52 -17.02 -6.48
C ARG A 92 -31.41 -17.53 -7.39
N ILE A 93 -30.89 -16.68 -8.27
CA ILE A 93 -29.75 -17.00 -9.15
C ILE A 93 -28.51 -17.35 -8.31
N TYR A 94 -28.21 -16.58 -7.27
CA TYR A 94 -27.10 -16.85 -6.37
C TYR A 94 -27.23 -18.23 -5.70
N LEU A 95 -28.38 -18.53 -5.11
CA LEU A 95 -28.62 -19.83 -4.46
C LEU A 95 -28.46 -20.99 -5.43
N ASN A 96 -28.93 -20.84 -6.66
CA ASN A 96 -28.78 -21.85 -7.71
C ASN A 96 -27.30 -22.01 -8.11
N ALA A 97 -26.56 -20.91 -8.26
CA ALA A 97 -25.13 -20.95 -8.55
C ALA A 97 -24.33 -21.63 -7.42
N CYS A 98 -24.63 -21.31 -6.15
CA CYS A 98 -24.02 -21.97 -5.00
C CYS A 98 -24.27 -23.48 -4.99
N LYS A 99 -25.50 -23.92 -5.28
CA LYS A 99 -25.83 -25.36 -5.43
C LYS A 99 -25.05 -26.00 -6.58
N MET A 100 -24.95 -25.31 -7.72
CA MET A 100 -24.26 -25.80 -8.91
C MET A 100 -22.74 -25.97 -8.68
N PHE A 101 -22.14 -25.11 -7.87
CA PHE A 101 -20.69 -25.13 -7.59
C PHE A 101 -20.33 -25.78 -6.26
N TYR A 102 -21.28 -26.37 -5.55
CA TYR A 102 -21.07 -26.97 -4.23
C TYR A 102 -20.44 -25.99 -3.24
N VAL A 103 -20.85 -24.71 -3.29
CA VAL A 103 -20.40 -23.66 -2.39
C VAL A 103 -21.49 -23.38 -1.36
N THR A 104 -21.11 -23.23 -0.10
CA THR A 104 -22.02 -22.81 0.97
C THR A 104 -22.49 -21.38 0.72
N PRO A 105 -23.81 -21.13 0.56
CA PRO A 105 -24.31 -19.77 0.32
C PRO A 105 -24.04 -18.84 1.50
N SER A 106 -23.54 -17.64 1.22
CA SER A 106 -23.42 -16.58 2.23
C SER A 106 -24.79 -15.94 2.46
N THR A 107 -25.31 -16.05 3.68
CA THR A 107 -26.55 -15.38 4.09
C THR A 107 -26.38 -13.85 4.10
N HIS A 108 -25.17 -13.37 4.41
CA HIS A 108 -24.84 -11.95 4.38
C HIS A 108 -24.91 -11.39 2.94
N PHE A 109 -24.36 -12.12 1.97
CA PHE A 109 -24.44 -11.75 0.55
C PHE A 109 -25.89 -11.65 0.08
N LEU A 110 -26.70 -12.69 0.37
CA LEU A 110 -28.11 -12.73 -0.02
C LEU A 110 -28.90 -11.50 0.45
N ARG A 111 -28.72 -11.12 1.72
CA ARG A 111 -29.40 -9.95 2.30
C ARG A 111 -28.88 -8.62 1.77
N SER A 112 -27.67 -8.61 1.19
CA SER A 112 -27.01 -7.39 0.72
C SER A 112 -27.18 -7.15 -0.78
N LEU A 113 -27.69 -8.12 -1.55
CA LEU A 113 -27.95 -7.99 -2.99
C LEU A 113 -28.91 -6.84 -3.38
N MET A 114 -29.76 -6.40 -2.44
CA MET A 114 -30.70 -5.30 -2.65
C MET A 114 -30.15 -3.94 -2.20
N LYS A 115 -28.92 -3.89 -1.70
CA LYS A 115 -28.28 -2.66 -1.24
C LYS A 115 -27.38 -2.08 -2.32
N VAL A 116 -27.20 -0.76 -2.29
CA VAL A 116 -26.22 -0.06 -3.14
C VAL A 116 -24.79 -0.49 -2.78
N ASP A 117 -24.55 -0.70 -1.49
CA ASP A 117 -23.31 -1.23 -0.91
C ASP A 117 -23.44 -2.72 -0.65
N LEU A 118 -22.63 -3.51 -1.35
CA LEU A 118 -22.50 -4.93 -1.10
C LEU A 118 -21.14 -5.22 -0.45
N GLU A 119 -21.18 -5.46 0.86
CA GLU A 119 -20.01 -5.70 1.70
C GLU A 119 -19.88 -7.20 2.00
N VAL A 120 -18.84 -7.87 1.51
CA VAL A 120 -18.54 -9.27 1.89
C VAL A 120 -17.04 -9.46 2.10
N PRO A 121 -16.38 -8.69 2.99
CA PRO A 121 -14.96 -8.88 3.26
C PRO A 121 -14.71 -10.13 4.12
N ASN A 122 -13.59 -10.83 3.92
CA ASN A 122 -13.10 -11.89 4.81
C ASN A 122 -14.02 -13.12 4.98
N HIS A 123 -14.79 -13.50 3.96
CA HIS A 123 -15.69 -14.66 4.02
C HIS A 123 -15.09 -15.94 3.39
N SER A 124 -13.82 -15.90 2.96
CA SER A 124 -13.15 -17.05 2.33
C SER A 124 -13.97 -17.67 1.18
N LEU A 125 -14.60 -16.85 0.34
CA LEU A 125 -15.43 -17.31 -0.77
C LEU A 125 -14.68 -18.27 -1.71
N GLY A 126 -13.38 -18.04 -1.89
CA GLY A 126 -12.57 -18.74 -2.87
C GLY A 126 -13.02 -18.49 -4.31
N PRO A 127 -12.34 -19.09 -5.31
CA PRO A 127 -12.64 -18.86 -6.71
C PRO A 127 -14.10 -19.20 -7.10
N MET A 128 -14.64 -20.30 -6.56
CA MET A 128 -15.99 -20.77 -6.89
C MET A 128 -17.09 -20.00 -6.17
N GLY A 129 -16.84 -19.54 -4.94
CA GLY A 129 -17.78 -18.63 -4.26
C GLY A 129 -17.83 -17.28 -4.96
N THR A 130 -16.69 -16.75 -5.36
CA THR A 130 -16.61 -15.53 -6.19
C THR A 130 -17.33 -15.72 -7.52
N LYS A 131 -17.25 -16.90 -8.14
CA LYS A 131 -18.03 -17.22 -9.33
C LYS A 131 -19.54 -17.14 -9.10
N ALA A 132 -20.03 -17.73 -8.02
CA ALA A 132 -21.45 -17.65 -7.68
C ALA A 132 -21.91 -16.20 -7.46
N VAL A 133 -21.08 -15.40 -6.79
CA VAL A 133 -21.29 -13.96 -6.61
C VAL A 133 -21.33 -13.23 -7.96
N ALA A 134 -20.34 -13.46 -8.82
CA ALA A 134 -20.26 -12.84 -10.14
C ALA A 134 -21.52 -13.13 -10.98
N ILE A 135 -21.98 -14.38 -11.01
CA ILE A 135 -23.19 -14.78 -11.72
C ILE A 135 -24.43 -14.01 -11.24
N ALA A 136 -24.58 -13.86 -9.92
CA ALA A 136 -25.71 -13.14 -9.34
C ALA A 136 -25.69 -11.63 -9.66
N LEU A 137 -24.50 -11.06 -9.91
CA LEU A 137 -24.31 -9.64 -10.16
C LEU A 137 -24.39 -9.25 -11.64
N VAL A 138 -24.35 -10.20 -12.59
CA VAL A 138 -24.37 -9.90 -14.04
C VAL A 138 -25.51 -8.97 -14.47
N LYS A 139 -26.72 -9.20 -13.95
CA LYS A 139 -27.92 -8.38 -14.25
C LYS A 139 -28.44 -7.62 -13.04
N ASN A 140 -27.63 -7.55 -11.98
CA ASN A 140 -28.00 -6.78 -10.81
C ASN A 140 -27.94 -5.28 -11.12
N ILE A 141 -29.03 -4.58 -10.84
CA ILE A 141 -29.17 -3.14 -11.11
C ILE A 141 -29.05 -2.26 -9.87
N THR A 142 -28.91 -2.87 -8.68
CA THR A 142 -28.97 -2.19 -7.38
C THR A 142 -27.58 -1.88 -6.83
N VAL A 143 -26.67 -2.85 -6.91
CA VAL A 143 -25.31 -2.77 -6.37
C VAL A 143 -24.47 -1.83 -7.22
N GLN A 144 -23.90 -0.82 -6.57
CA GLN A 144 -22.97 0.13 -7.20
C GLN A 144 -21.57 0.05 -6.61
N ARG A 145 -21.45 -0.37 -5.34
CA ARG A 145 -20.18 -0.50 -4.62
C ARG A 145 -20.05 -1.93 -4.10
N LEU A 146 -18.99 -2.61 -4.50
CA LEU A 146 -18.77 -4.03 -4.24
C LEU A 146 -17.46 -4.21 -3.47
N ASN A 147 -17.54 -4.65 -2.22
CA ASN A 147 -16.36 -4.99 -1.43
C ASN A 147 -16.24 -6.51 -1.25
N LEU A 148 -15.19 -7.06 -1.84
CA LEU A 148 -14.84 -8.48 -1.78
C LEU A 148 -13.43 -8.69 -1.20
N ALA A 149 -12.94 -7.78 -0.36
CA ALA A 149 -11.61 -7.89 0.25
C ALA A 149 -11.42 -9.20 1.05
N GLY A 150 -10.22 -9.79 1.05
CA GLY A 150 -9.90 -10.90 1.95
C GLY A 150 -10.61 -12.23 1.63
N ASN A 151 -10.98 -12.49 0.36
CA ASN A 151 -11.79 -13.67 -0.01
C ASN A 151 -11.02 -14.79 -0.70
N LYS A 152 -9.69 -14.70 -0.81
CA LYS A 152 -8.82 -15.73 -1.40
C LYS A 152 -9.32 -16.17 -2.79
N MET A 153 -9.82 -15.23 -3.59
CA MET A 153 -10.47 -15.57 -4.86
C MET A 153 -9.46 -16.00 -5.94
N GLY A 154 -8.20 -15.58 -5.82
CA GLY A 154 -7.14 -15.88 -6.78
C GLY A 154 -7.41 -15.31 -8.18
N PRO A 155 -6.54 -15.63 -9.15
CA PRO A 155 -6.69 -15.17 -10.53
C PRO A 155 -7.96 -15.71 -11.21
N ASP A 156 -8.42 -16.90 -10.83
CA ASP A 156 -9.66 -17.49 -11.36
C ASP A 156 -10.90 -16.71 -10.87
N GLY A 157 -10.97 -16.35 -9.60
CA GLY A 157 -12.05 -15.53 -9.08
C GLY A 157 -12.13 -14.16 -9.75
N VAL A 158 -10.98 -13.51 -9.96
CA VAL A 158 -10.90 -12.23 -10.71
C VAL A 158 -11.42 -12.40 -12.13
N SER A 159 -11.10 -13.50 -12.81
CA SER A 159 -11.61 -13.74 -14.17
C SER A 159 -13.13 -13.70 -14.24
N TYR A 160 -13.82 -14.32 -13.29
CA TYR A 160 -15.27 -14.34 -13.24
C TYR A 160 -15.86 -12.95 -12.96
N LEU A 161 -15.20 -12.14 -12.11
CA LEU A 161 -15.63 -10.77 -11.87
C LEU A 161 -15.41 -9.89 -13.10
N MET A 162 -14.30 -10.04 -13.80
CA MET A 162 -14.02 -9.28 -15.01
C MET A 162 -15.04 -9.60 -16.11
N GLU A 163 -15.37 -10.88 -16.31
CA GLU A 163 -16.44 -11.29 -17.24
C GLU A 163 -17.80 -10.70 -16.84
N MET A 164 -18.11 -10.63 -15.55
CA MET A 164 -19.33 -10.00 -15.05
C MET A 164 -19.38 -8.49 -15.37
N LEU A 165 -18.24 -7.79 -15.24
CA LEU A 165 -18.13 -6.35 -15.54
C LEU A 165 -18.17 -6.00 -17.03
N GLU A 166 -18.04 -6.97 -17.92
CA GLU A 166 -18.30 -6.74 -19.36
C GLU A 166 -19.79 -6.50 -19.62
N GLU A 167 -20.67 -7.08 -18.80
CA GLU A 167 -22.12 -7.04 -18.96
C GLU A 167 -22.81 -6.13 -17.93
N ASN A 168 -22.21 -5.98 -16.75
CA ASN A 168 -22.72 -5.12 -15.69
C ASN A 168 -22.27 -3.67 -15.90
N ASN A 169 -23.23 -2.75 -15.88
CA ASN A 169 -23.03 -1.32 -16.07
C ASN A 169 -23.43 -0.47 -14.85
N THR A 170 -23.71 -1.11 -13.71
CA THR A 170 -24.19 -0.47 -12.49
C THR A 170 -23.10 -0.32 -11.44
N ILE A 171 -22.16 -1.25 -11.40
CA ILE A 171 -21.03 -1.22 -10.47
C ILE A 171 -20.04 -0.14 -10.88
N THR A 172 -19.78 0.77 -9.95
CA THR A 172 -18.89 1.93 -10.13
C THR A 172 -17.69 1.91 -9.18
N SER A 173 -17.71 1.09 -8.13
CA SER A 173 -16.57 0.90 -7.22
C SER A 173 -16.43 -0.56 -6.84
N ILE A 174 -15.20 -1.08 -6.88
CA ILE A 174 -14.87 -2.44 -6.45
C ILE A 174 -13.64 -2.42 -5.55
N ASN A 175 -13.74 -3.10 -4.42
CA ASN A 175 -12.60 -3.45 -3.59
C ASN A 175 -12.28 -4.96 -3.70
N LEU A 176 -11.10 -5.27 -4.23
CA LEU A 176 -10.52 -6.61 -4.38
C LEU A 176 -9.25 -6.77 -3.54
N SER A 177 -9.03 -5.98 -2.50
CA SER A 177 -7.81 -6.07 -1.70
C SER A 177 -7.66 -7.44 -1.02
N ASP A 178 -6.44 -7.88 -0.74
CA ASP A 178 -6.16 -9.16 -0.05
C ASP A 178 -6.86 -10.38 -0.69
N ASN A 179 -6.58 -10.65 -1.97
CA ASN A 179 -7.25 -11.71 -2.73
C ASN A 179 -6.32 -12.59 -3.56
N ASP A 180 -5.01 -12.41 -3.42
CA ASP A 180 -3.97 -13.15 -4.16
C ASP A 180 -4.20 -13.14 -5.68
N ILE A 181 -4.48 -11.96 -6.23
CA ILE A 181 -4.76 -11.77 -7.66
C ILE A 181 -3.56 -12.23 -8.52
N GLY A 182 -2.35 -11.85 -8.10
CA GLY A 182 -1.09 -12.14 -8.79
C GLY A 182 -1.02 -11.65 -10.23
N THR A 183 0.06 -11.99 -10.93
CA THR A 183 0.34 -11.57 -12.32
C THR A 183 -0.79 -11.91 -13.30
N ARG A 184 -1.28 -13.15 -13.24
CA ARG A 184 -2.32 -13.62 -14.16
C ARG A 184 -3.62 -12.85 -13.96
N GLY A 185 -4.05 -12.67 -12.72
CA GLY A 185 -5.25 -11.91 -12.42
C GLY A 185 -5.10 -10.44 -12.81
N MET A 186 -3.93 -9.84 -12.56
CA MET A 186 -3.65 -8.44 -12.92
C MET A 186 -3.75 -8.20 -14.43
N LYS A 187 -3.22 -9.12 -15.25
CA LYS A 187 -3.37 -9.06 -16.71
C LYS A 187 -4.84 -9.07 -17.14
N MET A 188 -5.63 -10.01 -16.59
CA MET A 188 -7.05 -10.14 -16.95
C MET A 188 -7.84 -8.90 -16.53
N LEU A 189 -7.52 -8.36 -15.36
CA LEU A 189 -8.11 -7.12 -14.85
C LEU A 189 -7.79 -5.93 -15.76
N ALA A 190 -6.52 -5.75 -16.13
CA ALA A 190 -6.12 -4.66 -17.03
C ALA A 190 -6.84 -4.78 -18.38
N ASP A 191 -6.87 -5.97 -18.98
CA ASP A 191 -7.50 -6.22 -20.28
C ASP A 191 -9.01 -5.91 -20.26
N ALA A 192 -9.73 -6.29 -19.21
CA ALA A 192 -11.17 -6.06 -19.10
C ALA A 192 -11.50 -4.58 -18.86
N LEU A 193 -10.73 -3.91 -18.01
CA LEU A 193 -10.97 -2.52 -17.66
C LEU A 193 -10.61 -1.54 -18.77
N LYS A 194 -9.79 -1.91 -19.75
CA LYS A 194 -9.58 -1.10 -20.99
C LYS A 194 -10.89 -0.79 -21.71
N SER A 195 -11.85 -1.71 -21.70
CA SER A 195 -13.18 -1.53 -22.31
C SER A 195 -14.27 -1.13 -21.33
N ASN A 196 -14.08 -1.29 -20.03
CA ASN A 196 -15.08 -0.89 -19.05
C ASN A 196 -15.23 0.65 -19.02
N ARG A 197 -16.48 1.11 -18.94
CA ARG A 197 -16.83 2.54 -18.98
C ARG A 197 -17.63 3.01 -17.76
N PHE A 198 -17.72 2.19 -16.72
CA PHE A 198 -18.57 2.44 -15.56
C PHE A 198 -17.79 2.43 -14.25
N LEU A 199 -16.73 1.62 -14.14
CA LEU A 199 -15.90 1.52 -12.95
C LEU A 199 -15.06 2.78 -12.78
N LYS A 200 -15.30 3.49 -11.68
CA LYS A 200 -14.62 4.74 -11.30
C LYS A 200 -13.62 4.54 -10.16
N SER A 201 -13.80 3.52 -9.32
CA SER A 201 -12.90 3.25 -8.20
C SER A 201 -12.54 1.77 -8.15
N LEU A 202 -11.24 1.50 -8.04
CA LEU A 202 -10.69 0.15 -7.93
C LEU A 202 -9.65 0.09 -6.82
N ASP A 203 -9.84 -0.84 -5.88
CA ASP A 203 -8.83 -1.21 -4.90
C ASP A 203 -8.31 -2.63 -5.17
N ILE A 204 -7.02 -2.73 -5.44
CA ILE A 204 -6.27 -3.98 -5.64
C ILE A 204 -5.06 -4.06 -4.70
N SER A 205 -5.16 -3.42 -3.52
CA SER A 205 -4.11 -3.46 -2.50
C SER A 205 -3.88 -4.88 -1.95
N GLU A 206 -2.70 -5.16 -1.42
CA GLU A 206 -2.39 -6.47 -0.77
C GLU A 206 -2.62 -7.69 -1.69
N ASN A 207 -2.19 -7.63 -2.95
CA ASN A 207 -2.49 -8.68 -3.94
C ASN A 207 -1.27 -9.36 -4.56
N ASN A 208 -0.13 -9.23 -3.88
CA ASN A 208 1.14 -9.80 -4.33
C ASN A 208 1.50 -9.39 -5.77
N ILE A 209 1.15 -8.15 -6.13
CA ILE A 209 1.48 -7.57 -7.43
C ILE A 209 2.94 -7.14 -7.41
N LYS A 210 3.71 -7.60 -8.39
CA LYS A 210 5.16 -7.42 -8.43
C LYS A 210 5.57 -6.44 -9.52
N ASP A 211 6.85 -6.08 -9.47
CA ASP A 211 7.47 -5.18 -10.43
C ASP A 211 7.33 -5.63 -11.91
N GLU A 212 7.25 -6.94 -12.18
CA GLU A 212 7.00 -7.51 -13.51
C GLU A 212 5.59 -7.27 -14.05
N ASP A 213 4.64 -7.00 -13.16
CA ASP A 213 3.23 -6.75 -13.48
C ASP A 213 2.97 -5.27 -13.80
N SER A 214 3.95 -4.41 -13.55
CA SER A 214 3.86 -2.96 -13.72
C SER A 214 3.33 -2.52 -15.07
N ARG A 215 3.68 -3.24 -16.15
CA ARG A 215 3.17 -2.97 -17.51
C ARG A 215 1.64 -3.01 -17.57
N TYR A 216 0.99 -3.93 -16.85
CA TYR A 216 -0.46 -4.06 -16.86
C TYR A 216 -1.13 -2.92 -16.10
N ILE A 217 -0.51 -2.44 -15.01
CA ILE A 217 -0.97 -1.25 -14.29
C ILE A 217 -0.80 0.00 -15.18
N ALA A 218 0.36 0.14 -15.83
CA ALA A 218 0.63 1.27 -16.70
C ALA A 218 -0.34 1.31 -17.90
N GLU A 219 -0.55 0.19 -18.58
CA GLU A 219 -1.54 0.07 -19.66
C GLU A 219 -2.96 0.38 -19.18
N LEU A 220 -3.34 -0.06 -17.97
CA LEU A 220 -4.63 0.27 -17.37
C LEU A 220 -4.78 1.79 -17.17
N ILE A 221 -3.77 2.46 -16.60
CA ILE A 221 -3.79 3.90 -16.37
C ILE A 221 -3.78 4.67 -17.69
N GLU A 222 -2.98 4.25 -18.68
CA GLU A 222 -2.85 4.95 -19.95
C GLU A 222 -4.12 4.84 -20.82
N GLU A 223 -4.71 3.64 -20.91
CA GLU A 223 -5.83 3.38 -21.83
C GLU A 223 -7.22 3.63 -21.21
N ASN A 224 -7.34 3.57 -19.87
CA ASN A 224 -8.63 3.80 -19.22
C ASN A 224 -8.91 5.30 -19.03
N SER A 225 -10.08 5.74 -19.50
CA SER A 225 -10.53 7.13 -19.46
C SER A 225 -11.70 7.40 -18.50
N VAL A 226 -12.00 6.47 -17.60
CA VAL A 226 -13.13 6.56 -16.65
C VAL A 226 -12.71 6.39 -15.19
N LEU A 227 -11.66 5.62 -14.93
CA LEU A 227 -11.18 5.32 -13.60
C LEU A 227 -10.62 6.59 -12.95
N GLN A 228 -11.15 6.91 -11.77
CA GLN A 228 -10.83 8.12 -11.01
C GLN A 228 -10.04 7.83 -9.74
N ASP A 229 -10.24 6.67 -9.13
CA ASP A 229 -9.56 6.25 -7.91
C ASP A 229 -8.95 4.86 -8.10
N LEU A 230 -7.63 4.76 -7.96
CA LEU A 230 -6.88 3.51 -8.05
C LEU A 230 -6.01 3.34 -6.82
N LYS A 231 -6.19 2.22 -6.13
CA LYS A 231 -5.37 1.83 -4.98
C LYS A 231 -4.62 0.54 -5.27
N VAL A 232 -3.30 0.60 -5.16
CA VAL A 232 -2.37 -0.52 -5.40
C VAL A 232 -1.40 -0.63 -4.22
N SER A 233 -1.85 -0.26 -3.02
CA SER A 233 -1.02 -0.21 -1.82
C SER A 233 -0.63 -1.61 -1.32
N TYR A 234 0.41 -1.70 -0.49
CA TYR A 234 0.89 -2.96 0.10
C TYR A 234 1.14 -4.07 -0.95
N ASN A 235 1.87 -3.71 -2.00
CA ASN A 235 2.31 -4.64 -3.03
C ASN A 235 3.86 -4.62 -3.10
N SER A 236 4.43 -5.34 -4.07
CA SER A 236 5.87 -5.42 -4.28
C SER A 236 6.32 -4.67 -5.54
N LEU A 237 5.77 -3.47 -5.75
CA LEU A 237 6.11 -2.60 -6.89
C LEU A 237 7.48 -1.93 -6.66
N GLY A 238 8.41 -2.12 -7.59
CA GLY A 238 9.78 -1.62 -7.50
C GLY A 238 10.01 -0.33 -8.30
N ASP A 239 11.28 -0.11 -8.63
CA ASP A 239 11.76 0.99 -9.47
C ASP A 239 11.18 0.95 -10.88
N LYS A 240 11.11 -0.23 -11.51
CA LYS A 240 10.52 -0.35 -12.85
C LYS A 240 9.03 -0.04 -12.84
N ALA A 241 8.32 -0.45 -11.79
CA ALA A 241 6.93 -0.08 -11.62
C ALA A 241 6.74 1.43 -11.50
N GLY A 242 7.60 2.11 -10.73
CA GLY A 242 7.60 3.57 -10.68
C GLY A 242 7.85 4.23 -12.04
N MET A 243 8.74 3.66 -12.85
CA MET A 243 8.98 4.14 -14.21
C MET A 243 7.76 3.97 -15.12
N SER A 244 7.17 2.77 -15.17
CA SER A 244 6.03 2.49 -16.03
C SER A 244 4.78 3.27 -15.61
N ILE A 245 4.49 3.32 -14.31
CA ILE A 245 3.35 4.08 -13.76
C ILE A 245 3.58 5.58 -13.95
N GLY A 246 4.79 6.08 -13.70
CA GLY A 246 5.14 7.47 -13.96
C GLY A 246 4.91 7.88 -15.40
N TYR A 247 5.39 7.09 -16.35
CA TYR A 247 5.14 7.35 -17.77
C TYR A 247 3.64 7.39 -18.10
N ALA A 248 2.87 6.38 -17.66
CA ALA A 248 1.43 6.31 -17.92
C ALA A 248 0.66 7.49 -17.31
N LEU A 249 1.04 7.95 -16.11
CA LEU A 249 0.44 9.12 -15.47
C LEU A 249 0.63 10.42 -16.28
N GLY A 250 1.72 10.55 -17.04
CA GLY A 250 1.92 11.72 -17.90
C GLY A 250 0.84 11.87 -18.98
N TYR A 251 0.25 10.76 -19.42
CA TYR A 251 -0.78 10.74 -20.47
C TYR A 251 -2.21 10.67 -19.94
N ASN A 252 -2.40 10.15 -18.71
CA ASN A 252 -3.72 10.06 -18.10
C ASN A 252 -4.13 11.38 -17.44
N SER A 253 -5.34 11.86 -17.73
CA SER A 253 -5.93 13.05 -17.11
C SER A 253 -7.24 12.77 -16.36
N THR A 254 -7.61 11.49 -16.22
CA THR A 254 -8.90 11.07 -15.64
C THR A 254 -8.77 10.55 -14.22
N LEU A 255 -7.61 10.00 -13.87
CA LEU A 255 -7.29 9.53 -12.53
C LEU A 255 -7.08 10.73 -11.61
N LEU A 256 -7.90 10.81 -10.55
CA LEU A 256 -7.90 11.89 -9.57
C LEU A 256 -7.18 11.47 -8.28
N SER A 257 -7.18 10.17 -7.97
CA SER A 257 -6.64 9.60 -6.73
C SER A 257 -5.83 8.35 -7.04
N LEU A 258 -4.58 8.33 -6.58
CA LEU A 258 -3.68 7.19 -6.72
C LEU A 258 -3.01 6.87 -5.38
N ASP A 259 -3.20 5.65 -4.90
CA ASP A 259 -2.51 5.12 -3.73
C ASP A 259 -1.49 4.03 -4.13
N LEU A 260 -0.21 4.36 -3.94
CA LEU A 260 0.93 3.47 -4.14
C LEU A 260 1.65 3.20 -2.80
N SER A 261 1.03 3.48 -1.67
CA SER A 261 1.70 3.35 -0.37
C SER A 261 2.15 1.91 -0.07
N TRP A 262 3.16 1.76 0.78
CA TRP A 262 3.72 0.45 1.14
C TRP A 262 4.16 -0.37 -0.08
N ASN A 263 4.96 0.25 -0.94
CA ASN A 263 5.65 -0.40 -2.05
C ASN A 263 7.16 -0.11 -1.98
N HIS A 264 7.89 -0.37 -3.05
CA HIS A 264 9.35 -0.27 -3.12
C HIS A 264 9.82 0.57 -4.31
N LEU A 265 9.09 1.63 -4.67
CA LEU A 265 9.40 2.48 -5.83
C LEU A 265 10.86 2.93 -5.84
N ARG A 266 11.37 3.42 -4.69
CA ARG A 266 12.77 3.83 -4.49
C ARG A 266 13.25 4.84 -5.54
N GLN A 267 14.51 5.25 -5.43
CA GLN A 267 15.19 6.29 -6.21
C GLN A 267 14.68 6.51 -7.66
N ASP A 268 14.97 5.59 -8.59
CA ASP A 268 14.68 5.83 -10.01
C ASP A 268 13.18 5.77 -10.32
N GLY A 269 12.45 4.87 -9.66
CA GLY A 269 10.99 4.80 -9.77
C GLY A 269 10.31 6.08 -9.24
N ALA A 270 10.83 6.65 -8.14
CA ALA A 270 10.37 7.90 -7.56
C ALA A 270 10.60 9.10 -8.49
N ILE A 271 11.80 9.19 -9.09
CA ILE A 271 12.14 10.24 -10.06
C ILE A 271 11.21 10.15 -11.28
N ALA A 272 11.03 8.95 -11.83
CA ALA A 272 10.18 8.76 -13.00
C ALA A 272 8.70 9.05 -12.72
N LEU A 273 8.20 8.69 -11.52
CA LEU A 273 6.87 9.08 -11.07
C LEU A 273 6.73 10.61 -11.03
N CYS A 274 7.72 11.31 -10.48
CA CYS A 274 7.77 12.77 -10.50
C CYS A 274 7.77 13.35 -11.92
N CYS A 275 8.54 12.78 -12.84
CA CYS A 275 8.55 13.23 -14.24
C CYS A 275 7.17 13.14 -14.87
N GLY A 276 6.43 12.04 -14.66
CA GLY A 276 5.05 11.90 -15.12
C GLY A 276 4.09 12.93 -14.51
N LEU A 277 4.21 13.15 -13.20
CA LEU A 277 3.38 14.12 -12.47
C LEU A 277 3.59 15.57 -12.89
N LYS A 278 4.74 15.88 -13.48
CA LYS A 278 5.03 17.23 -13.99
C LYS A 278 4.03 17.64 -15.09
N ASP A 279 3.71 16.70 -15.97
CA ASP A 279 2.84 16.93 -17.13
C ASP A 279 1.38 16.50 -16.86
N ASN A 280 1.17 15.69 -15.81
CA ASN A 280 -0.17 15.29 -15.38
C ASN A 280 -1.00 16.51 -14.93
N THR A 281 -2.25 16.55 -15.39
CA THR A 281 -3.19 17.65 -15.12
C THR A 281 -4.46 17.20 -14.37
N GLY A 282 -4.63 15.90 -14.13
CA GLY A 282 -5.83 15.34 -13.51
C GLY A 282 -5.67 14.93 -12.05
N LEU A 283 -4.49 14.45 -11.66
CA LEU A 283 -4.28 13.82 -10.35
C LEU A 283 -4.31 14.86 -9.23
N GLU A 284 -5.23 14.69 -8.29
CA GLU A 284 -5.45 15.56 -7.14
C GLU A 284 -4.88 14.98 -5.85
N THR A 285 -4.90 13.65 -5.70
CA THR A 285 -4.45 12.94 -4.50
C THR A 285 -3.43 11.88 -4.86
N LEU A 286 -2.25 11.98 -4.28
CA LEU A 286 -1.19 10.99 -4.42
C LEU A 286 -0.72 10.53 -3.04
N ASN A 287 -0.88 9.24 -2.77
CA ASN A 287 -0.29 8.58 -1.61
C ASN A 287 0.89 7.71 -2.04
N ILE A 288 2.09 8.12 -1.62
CA ILE A 288 3.35 7.40 -1.86
C ILE A 288 4.07 7.13 -0.54
N ALA A 289 3.33 7.05 0.57
CA ALA A 289 3.89 6.70 1.87
C ALA A 289 4.62 5.35 1.83
N TRP A 290 5.65 5.16 2.65
CA TRP A 290 6.36 3.88 2.78
C TRP A 290 6.94 3.31 1.46
N ASN A 291 7.53 4.16 0.61
CA ASN A 291 8.12 3.76 -0.68
C ASN A 291 9.64 3.86 -0.76
N GLY A 292 10.28 4.36 0.31
CA GLY A 292 11.71 4.65 0.28
C GLY A 292 12.08 5.71 -0.76
N PHE A 293 11.23 6.73 -0.92
CA PHE A 293 11.36 7.80 -1.91
C PHE A 293 12.72 8.53 -1.87
N GLY A 294 13.36 8.58 -0.70
CA GLY A 294 14.74 9.05 -0.55
C GLY A 294 14.92 10.55 -0.77
N VAL A 295 16.18 10.96 -0.96
CA VAL A 295 16.55 12.38 -1.12
C VAL A 295 16.28 12.84 -2.56
N GLU A 296 16.60 11.99 -3.52
CA GLU A 296 16.52 12.24 -4.95
C GLU A 296 15.07 12.43 -5.40
N GLY A 297 14.19 11.51 -5.00
CA GLY A 297 12.75 11.62 -5.29
C GLY A 297 12.16 12.91 -4.69
N CYS A 298 12.51 13.23 -3.43
CA CYS A 298 12.03 14.44 -2.76
C CYS A 298 12.53 15.73 -3.44
N HIS A 299 13.78 15.73 -3.91
CA HIS A 299 14.32 16.84 -4.69
C HIS A 299 13.55 17.06 -6.00
N GLU A 300 13.27 15.97 -6.73
CA GLU A 300 12.52 16.05 -7.98
C GLU A 300 11.06 16.46 -7.75
N MET A 301 10.42 15.93 -6.71
CA MET A 301 9.08 16.35 -6.28
C MET A 301 9.05 17.86 -6.00
N GLY A 302 10.09 18.42 -5.37
CA GLY A 302 10.21 19.86 -5.18
C GLY A 302 10.24 20.66 -6.50
N LYS A 303 10.77 20.11 -7.59
CA LYS A 303 10.69 20.74 -8.92
C LYS A 303 9.29 20.60 -9.51
N VAL A 304 8.68 19.42 -9.38
CA VAL A 304 7.32 19.14 -9.87
C VAL A 304 6.31 20.08 -9.23
N LEU A 305 6.35 20.26 -7.90
CA LEU A 305 5.43 21.13 -7.18
C LEU A 305 5.52 22.60 -7.62
N LYS A 306 6.63 23.06 -8.21
CA LYS A 306 6.69 24.43 -8.78
C LYS A 306 5.80 24.59 -9.99
N VAL A 307 5.60 23.52 -10.76
CA VAL A 307 4.92 23.54 -12.07
C VAL A 307 3.54 22.93 -11.99
N ASN A 308 3.37 21.80 -11.31
CA ASN A 308 2.11 21.08 -11.21
C ASN A 308 1.03 21.94 -10.52
N ARG A 309 -0.18 21.87 -11.06
CA ARG A 309 -1.36 22.63 -10.64
C ARG A 309 -2.58 21.76 -10.35
N SER A 310 -2.46 20.45 -10.46
CA SER A 310 -3.58 19.52 -10.19
C SER A 310 -3.50 18.97 -8.77
N LEU A 311 -2.29 18.66 -8.30
CA LEU A 311 -2.08 17.94 -7.05
C LEU A 311 -2.46 18.81 -5.85
N CYS A 312 -3.40 18.30 -5.06
CA CYS A 312 -3.95 18.95 -3.87
C CYS A 312 -3.54 18.24 -2.58
N LYS A 313 -3.33 16.92 -2.62
CA LYS A 313 -3.00 16.10 -1.46
C LYS A 313 -1.80 15.22 -1.79
N LEU A 314 -0.74 15.34 -1.00
CA LEU A 314 0.48 14.57 -1.15
C LEU A 314 0.84 13.91 0.18
N ASP A 315 0.93 12.58 0.17
CA ASP A 315 1.41 11.79 1.31
C ASP A 315 2.79 11.18 1.02
N LEU A 316 3.78 11.66 1.77
CA LEU A 316 5.18 11.28 1.77
C LEU A 316 5.60 10.65 3.11
N THR A 317 4.64 10.18 3.92
CA THR A 317 4.91 9.57 5.24
C THR A 317 5.87 8.38 5.12
N SER A 318 6.81 8.25 6.07
CA SER A 318 7.75 7.12 6.14
C SER A 318 8.56 6.84 4.87
N ASN A 319 9.13 7.88 4.25
CA ASN A 319 9.90 7.75 3.01
C ASN A 319 11.42 7.91 3.17
N ARG A 320 11.91 7.92 4.42
CA ARG A 320 13.34 8.10 4.76
C ARG A 320 13.90 9.42 4.22
N VAL A 321 13.06 10.45 4.16
CA VAL A 321 13.42 11.77 3.62
C VAL A 321 14.11 12.59 4.71
N THR A 322 15.31 13.10 4.42
CA THR A 322 16.07 13.97 5.33
C THR A 322 15.59 15.42 5.26
N ILE A 323 15.94 16.22 6.27
CA ILE A 323 15.57 17.64 6.32
C ILE A 323 16.12 18.44 5.13
N ASP A 324 17.32 18.14 4.63
CA ASP A 324 17.91 18.85 3.50
C ASP A 324 17.19 18.58 2.18
N ALA A 325 16.69 17.34 2.01
CA ALA A 325 15.82 17.00 0.90
C ALA A 325 14.48 17.77 1.01
N PHE A 326 13.90 17.81 2.22
CA PHE A 326 12.66 18.56 2.46
C PHE A 326 12.80 20.05 2.20
N LYS A 327 13.95 20.68 2.46
CA LYS A 327 14.17 22.09 2.08
C LYS A 327 13.96 22.32 0.58
N GLN A 328 14.27 21.35 -0.28
CA GLN A 328 14.03 21.46 -1.72
C GLN A 328 12.55 21.32 -2.06
N LEU A 329 11.85 20.40 -1.38
CA LEU A 329 10.39 20.27 -1.49
C LEU A 329 9.66 21.55 -1.04
N LEU A 330 10.08 22.15 0.08
CA LEU A 330 9.53 23.42 0.60
C LEU A 330 9.77 24.60 -0.35
N LYS A 331 10.95 24.68 -0.99
CA LYS A 331 11.21 25.64 -2.07
C LYS A 331 10.27 25.42 -3.26
N GLY A 332 9.81 24.18 -3.48
CA GLY A 332 8.83 23.83 -4.49
C GLY A 332 7.41 24.27 -4.15
N LEU A 333 7.06 24.23 -2.87
CA LEU A 333 5.79 24.70 -2.34
C LEU A 333 5.69 26.23 -2.28
N THR A 334 6.81 26.94 -2.33
CA THR A 334 6.82 28.39 -2.43
C THR A 334 6.15 28.81 -3.75
N ASN A 335 5.06 29.58 -3.67
CA ASN A 335 4.19 29.97 -4.78
C ASN A 335 3.34 28.83 -5.39
N ASN A 336 3.27 27.64 -4.76
CA ASN A 336 2.30 26.63 -5.16
C ASN A 336 0.94 26.93 -4.50
N GLY A 337 -0.07 27.24 -5.31
CA GLY A 337 -1.42 27.55 -4.84
C GLY A 337 -2.37 26.36 -4.69
N HIS A 338 -1.92 25.13 -4.94
CA HIS A 338 -2.80 23.97 -5.13
C HIS A 338 -2.69 22.91 -4.03
N ILE A 339 -1.48 22.65 -3.51
CA ILE A 339 -1.28 21.69 -2.43
C ILE A 339 -1.95 22.21 -1.14
N LYS A 340 -2.98 21.49 -0.71
CA LYS A 340 -3.75 21.77 0.50
C LYS A 340 -3.34 20.87 1.66
N ILE A 341 -3.00 19.62 1.37
CA ILE A 341 -2.66 18.61 2.37
C ILE A 341 -1.29 18.03 2.05
N LEU A 342 -0.36 18.17 3.00
CA LEU A 342 0.97 17.59 2.93
C LEU A 342 1.17 16.71 4.15
N LYS A 343 1.41 15.42 3.93
CA LYS A 343 1.76 14.48 5.00
C LYS A 343 3.18 14.03 4.85
N ILE A 344 3.97 14.22 5.89
CA ILE A 344 5.42 13.95 5.92
C ILE A 344 5.84 13.28 7.22
N GLY A 345 4.88 12.73 7.98
CA GLY A 345 5.11 12.07 9.25
C GLY A 345 6.07 10.88 9.14
N THR A 346 6.61 10.45 10.29
CA THR A 346 7.49 9.27 10.42
C THR A 346 8.71 9.29 9.46
N ASN A 347 9.11 10.47 9.00
CA ASN A 347 10.41 10.68 8.34
C ASN A 347 11.46 11.06 9.39
N PRO A 348 12.76 10.84 9.12
CA PRO A 348 13.86 11.21 10.02
C PRO A 348 14.05 12.74 10.07
N ILE A 349 13.09 13.43 10.69
CA ILE A 349 13.02 14.87 10.87
C ILE A 349 13.33 15.15 12.34
N THR A 350 14.32 16.02 12.58
CA THR A 350 14.66 16.48 13.93
C THR A 350 13.66 17.54 14.41
N THR A 351 13.63 17.83 15.72
CA THR A 351 12.84 18.94 16.29
C THR A 351 13.12 20.26 15.57
N ASP A 352 14.39 20.60 15.37
CA ASP A 352 14.82 21.80 14.64
C ASP A 352 14.32 21.78 13.18
N GLY A 353 14.33 20.60 12.56
CA GLY A 353 13.80 20.37 11.23
C GLY A 353 12.30 20.62 11.14
N ALA A 354 11.53 20.17 12.14
CA ALA A 354 10.10 20.42 12.23
C ALA A 354 9.82 21.93 12.35
N THR A 355 10.57 22.65 13.17
CA THR A 355 10.45 24.10 13.32
C THR A 355 10.82 24.83 12.03
N ALA A 356 11.84 24.36 11.30
CA ALA A 356 12.21 24.91 10.00
C ALA A 356 11.12 24.69 8.93
N ILE A 357 10.46 23.52 8.93
CA ILE A 357 9.32 23.21 8.05
C ILE A 357 8.16 24.15 8.38
N LEU A 358 7.82 24.29 9.66
CA LEU A 358 6.72 25.15 10.11
C LEU A 358 6.97 26.61 9.72
N ARG A 359 8.20 27.11 9.87
CA ARG A 359 8.59 28.45 9.43
C ARG A 359 8.40 28.64 7.93
N ALA A 360 8.80 27.65 7.12
CA ALA A 360 8.63 27.72 5.66
C ALA A 360 7.15 27.68 5.23
N VAL A 361 6.33 26.90 5.93
CA VAL A 361 4.88 26.85 5.70
C VAL A 361 4.18 28.14 6.17
N GLY A 362 4.71 28.78 7.21
CA GLY A 362 4.24 30.07 7.72
C GLY A 362 4.56 31.28 6.83
N ASP A 363 5.38 31.11 5.79
CA ASP A 363 5.66 32.15 4.79
C ASP A 363 4.39 32.49 3.99
N GLU A 364 4.12 33.78 3.76
CA GLU A 364 2.97 34.27 3.00
C GLU A 364 2.92 33.76 1.55
N ARG A 365 4.02 33.20 1.04
CA ARG A 365 4.09 32.59 -0.28
C ARG A 365 3.61 31.14 -0.33
N CYS A 366 3.39 30.51 0.81
CA CYS A 366 2.93 29.12 0.93
C CYS A 366 1.50 29.04 1.50
N THR A 367 0.56 29.84 0.97
CA THR A 367 -0.76 30.13 1.58
C THR A 367 -1.85 29.09 1.34
N SER A 368 -1.66 28.14 0.43
CA SER A 368 -2.64 27.12 0.06
C SER A 368 -2.74 25.96 1.05
N LEU A 369 -1.62 25.60 1.70
CA LEU A 369 -1.53 24.46 2.62
C LEU A 369 -2.41 24.65 3.87
N CYS A 370 -3.45 23.85 4.03
CA CYS A 370 -4.33 23.92 5.19
C CYS A 370 -4.07 22.79 6.20
N HIS A 371 -3.43 21.70 5.76
CA HIS A 371 -3.12 20.56 6.62
C HIS A 371 -1.67 20.11 6.42
N LEU A 372 -0.92 20.11 7.52
CA LEU A 372 0.44 19.57 7.60
C LEU A 372 0.47 18.43 8.62
N ASP A 373 0.80 17.22 8.16
CA ASP A 373 0.93 16.06 9.03
C ASP A 373 2.40 15.72 9.29
N LEU A 374 2.84 15.94 10.53
CA LEU A 374 4.13 15.60 11.10
C LEU A 374 3.97 14.51 12.19
N SER A 375 2.99 13.61 12.05
CA SER A 375 2.79 12.50 12.99
C SER A 375 4.08 11.71 13.21
N ASN A 376 4.34 11.34 14.46
CA ASN A 376 5.59 10.68 14.92
C ASN A 376 6.88 11.48 14.69
N VAL A 377 6.80 12.79 14.46
CA VAL A 377 7.95 13.70 14.55
C VAL A 377 7.90 14.38 15.91
N SER A 378 8.99 14.28 16.67
CA SER A 378 9.13 14.97 17.94
C SER A 378 9.29 16.47 17.74
N VAL A 379 8.65 17.28 18.58
CA VAL A 379 8.68 18.75 18.53
C VAL A 379 9.10 19.36 19.87
N ASP A 380 9.60 20.58 19.86
CA ASP A 380 9.99 21.33 21.06
C ASP A 380 8.98 22.43 21.43
N ASP A 381 9.24 23.15 22.52
CA ASP A 381 8.41 24.28 22.95
C ASP A 381 8.32 25.38 21.88
N ASN A 382 9.45 25.68 21.22
CA ASN A 382 9.54 26.71 20.17
C ASN A 382 8.62 26.41 18.98
N PHE A 383 8.56 25.15 18.54
CA PHE A 383 7.62 24.71 17.51
C PHE A 383 6.18 24.99 17.90
N VAL A 384 5.80 24.66 19.14
CA VAL A 384 4.42 24.80 19.62
C VAL A 384 4.03 26.27 19.73
N ASP A 385 4.92 27.11 20.26
CA ASP A 385 4.69 28.55 20.36
C ASP A 385 4.53 29.19 18.97
N MET A 386 5.41 28.83 18.02
CA MET A 386 5.30 29.29 16.63
C MET A 386 4.00 28.83 15.97
N LEU A 387 3.58 27.58 16.21
CA LEU A 387 2.34 27.06 15.68
C LEU A 387 1.13 27.81 16.24
N HIS A 388 1.15 28.17 17.52
CA HIS A 388 0.09 28.95 18.15
C HIS A 388 -0.04 30.34 17.51
N GLU A 389 1.07 31.03 17.25
CA GLU A 389 1.04 32.32 16.55
C GLU A 389 0.57 32.19 15.10
N LEU A 390 1.01 31.17 14.36
CA LEU A 390 0.56 30.92 12.98
C LEU A 390 -0.93 30.60 12.90
N ARG A 391 -1.51 29.93 13.90
CA ARG A 391 -2.95 29.64 13.95
C ARG A 391 -3.82 30.88 14.12
N LYS A 392 -3.28 31.98 14.67
CA LYS A 392 -4.00 33.26 14.76
C LYS A 392 -4.12 33.93 13.39
N THR A 393 -3.12 33.76 12.53
CA THR A 393 -3.06 34.43 11.22
C THR A 393 -3.64 33.57 10.11
N ARG A 394 -3.68 32.24 10.25
CA ARG A 394 -4.11 31.32 9.19
C ARG A 394 -4.80 30.06 9.73
N PRO A 395 -5.84 29.55 9.04
CA PRO A 395 -6.44 28.25 9.36
C PRO A 395 -5.53 27.09 8.92
N LEU A 396 -4.48 26.83 9.69
CA LEU A 396 -3.53 25.74 9.48
C LEU A 396 -3.71 24.66 10.56
N THR A 397 -4.07 23.46 10.13
CA THR A 397 -4.09 22.26 10.98
C THR A 397 -2.74 21.58 10.89
N VAL A 398 -2.09 21.39 12.03
CA VAL A 398 -0.81 20.68 12.12
C VAL A 398 -0.93 19.55 13.11
N ASN A 399 -0.73 18.32 12.63
CA ASN A 399 -0.58 17.13 13.46
C ASN A 399 0.90 16.92 13.70
N TYR A 400 1.31 16.60 14.93
CA TYR A 400 2.70 16.33 15.27
C TYR A 400 2.78 15.24 16.33
N GLY A 401 3.97 14.65 16.49
CA GLY A 401 4.22 13.59 17.46
C GLY A 401 4.38 14.12 18.89
N ILE A 402 5.26 13.48 19.65
CA ILE A 402 5.49 13.82 21.06
C ILE A 402 6.15 15.20 21.17
N LYS A 403 5.62 16.05 22.05
CA LYS A 403 6.29 17.27 22.48
C LYS A 403 7.35 16.91 23.51
N LEU A 404 8.61 17.16 23.19
CA LEU A 404 9.73 17.04 24.13
C LEU A 404 9.80 18.32 24.96
N ARG A 405 9.57 18.24 26.28
CA ARG A 405 9.86 19.38 27.15
C ARG A 405 11.36 19.43 27.42
N MET A 406 11.92 20.63 27.52
CA MET A 406 13.30 20.79 27.99
C MET A 406 13.54 20.12 29.35
N ASP A 407 12.51 20.06 30.21
CA ASP A 407 12.55 19.35 31.49
C ASP A 407 12.59 17.82 31.34
N ASP A 408 11.99 17.25 30.28
CA ASP A 408 12.04 15.82 30.00
C ASP A 408 13.43 15.40 29.47
N ILE A 409 14.09 16.31 28.73
CA ILE A 409 15.48 16.15 28.30
C ILE A 409 16.43 16.33 29.50
N ARG A 410 16.09 17.20 30.47
CA ARG A 410 16.81 17.33 31.75
C ARG A 410 16.49 16.22 32.76
N MET A 411 15.35 15.55 32.69
CA MET A 411 15.10 14.30 33.43
C MET A 411 15.94 13.14 32.88
N GLY A 412 16.37 13.22 31.61
CA GLY A 412 17.45 12.39 31.05
C GLY A 412 18.87 12.79 31.49
N GLN A 413 19.03 13.93 32.18
CA GLN A 413 20.21 14.29 32.98
C GLN A 413 19.89 14.34 34.48
N GLY A 414 18.73 13.79 34.86
CA GLY A 414 18.29 13.58 36.22
C GLY A 414 18.70 12.18 36.65
N TRP A 415 20.00 11.98 36.79
CA TRP A 415 20.51 10.90 37.60
C TRP A 415 20.02 11.08 39.03
N ALA A 416 18.87 10.47 39.34
CA ALA A 416 18.64 10.04 40.70
C ALA A 416 19.87 9.23 41.11
N VAL A 417 20.43 9.50 42.28
CA VAL A 417 21.46 8.66 42.85
C VAL A 417 20.78 7.33 43.19
N VAL A 418 21.02 6.27 42.40
CA VAL A 418 20.67 4.89 42.76
C VAL A 418 21.97 4.08 42.76
N ASP A 419 22.20 3.38 43.86
CA ASP A 419 23.38 2.57 44.10
C ASP A 419 23.61 1.54 42.98
N THR A 420 24.87 1.40 42.58
CA THR A 420 25.29 0.84 41.28
C THR A 420 25.73 -0.62 41.32
N ASP A 421 25.14 -1.43 42.20
CA ASP A 421 25.63 -2.80 42.50
C ASP A 421 24.75 -3.92 41.91
N ASP A 422 24.21 -3.75 40.70
CA ASP A 422 23.43 -4.81 40.03
C ASP A 422 23.97 -5.17 38.63
N PRO A 423 24.57 -6.37 38.41
CA PRO A 423 25.34 -6.70 37.21
C PRO A 423 24.55 -7.33 36.05
N SER A 424 23.22 -7.21 36.00
CA SER A 424 22.41 -7.86 34.96
C SER A 424 21.62 -6.86 34.10
N PHE A 425 22.27 -6.19 33.14
CA PHE A 425 21.57 -5.71 31.94
C PHE A 425 22.54 -5.51 30.77
N ASP A 426 22.62 -6.54 29.93
CA ASP A 426 23.29 -6.55 28.63
C ASP A 426 22.50 -5.73 27.60
N ILE A 427 23.17 -4.90 26.78
CA ILE A 427 22.63 -4.39 25.52
C ILE A 427 23.69 -4.50 24.41
N PRO A 428 23.33 -4.99 23.21
CA PRO A 428 24.24 -5.64 22.28
C PRO A 428 24.90 -4.69 21.28
N LEU A 429 26.07 -5.09 20.78
CA LEU A 429 26.75 -4.45 19.64
C LEU A 429 25.86 -4.45 18.40
N SER A 430 25.87 -3.34 17.65
CA SER A 430 25.15 -3.24 16.38
C SER A 430 25.71 -4.20 15.32
N GLN A 431 24.86 -4.74 14.45
CA GLN A 431 25.22 -5.68 13.38
C GLN A 431 26.41 -5.19 12.52
N ARG A 432 26.47 -3.87 12.30
CA ARG A 432 27.55 -3.21 11.54
C ARG A 432 28.91 -3.25 12.24
N SER A 433 28.92 -3.28 13.58
CA SER A 433 30.11 -3.44 14.40
C SER A 433 30.58 -4.89 14.42
N LEU A 434 29.64 -5.84 14.37
CA LEU A 434 29.88 -7.27 14.24
C LEU A 434 30.47 -7.63 12.86
N ASP A 435 29.95 -7.09 11.77
CA ASP A 435 30.43 -7.38 10.40
C ASP A 435 31.85 -6.82 10.14
N ILE A 436 32.16 -5.66 10.72
CA ILE A 436 33.51 -5.07 10.67
C ILE A 436 34.51 -5.87 11.52
N LEU A 437 34.04 -6.49 12.61
CA LEU A 437 34.86 -7.38 13.45
C LEU A 437 35.10 -8.72 12.74
N MET A 438 34.06 -9.33 12.18
CA MET A 438 34.09 -10.61 11.46
C MET A 438 34.97 -10.54 10.20
N SER A 439 34.87 -9.48 9.41
CA SER A 439 35.73 -9.30 8.22
C SER A 439 37.22 -9.07 8.55
N LYS A 440 37.53 -8.60 9.77
CA LYS A 440 38.92 -8.47 10.26
C LYS A 440 39.46 -9.78 10.86
N LEU A 441 38.59 -10.70 11.27
CA LEU A 441 38.94 -12.00 11.85
C LEU A 441 39.13 -13.11 10.79
N ASP A 442 38.53 -12.97 9.60
CA ASP A 442 38.66 -13.95 8.49
C ASP A 442 40.06 -14.05 7.85
N ARG A 443 41.00 -13.15 8.20
CA ARG A 443 42.39 -13.22 7.70
C ARG A 443 43.21 -14.37 8.29
N LYS A 444 42.71 -15.10 9.29
CA LYS A 444 43.46 -16.20 9.96
C LYS A 444 42.90 -17.63 9.75
N LYS A 445 41.81 -17.83 9.00
CA LYS A 445 41.28 -19.16 8.59
C LYS A 445 41.13 -20.23 9.69
N GLU A 446 40.91 -19.85 10.94
CA GLU A 446 40.57 -20.79 12.01
C GLU A 446 39.32 -20.23 12.71
N GLY A 447 38.15 -20.73 12.32
CA GLY A 447 36.83 -20.18 12.67
C GLY A 447 36.40 -20.36 14.12
N GLN A 448 37.28 -20.09 15.09
CA GLN A 448 36.92 -19.95 16.51
C GLN A 448 37.64 -18.73 17.08
N VAL A 449 36.86 -17.82 17.68
CA VAL A 449 37.38 -16.64 18.36
C VAL A 449 37.03 -16.78 19.83
N ASP A 450 38.04 -17.05 20.64
CA ASP A 450 37.92 -17.03 22.09
C ASP A 450 37.72 -15.59 22.56
N PHE A 451 36.60 -15.34 23.24
CA PHE A 451 36.19 -14.03 23.72
C PHE A 451 37.17 -13.50 24.76
N GLU A 452 37.82 -14.38 25.53
CA GLU A 452 38.86 -13.98 26.49
C GLU A 452 40.11 -13.44 25.81
N ASP A 453 40.51 -14.03 24.67
CA ASP A 453 41.68 -13.61 23.90
C ASP A 453 41.44 -12.26 23.19
N LEU A 454 40.20 -11.99 22.78
CA LEU A 454 39.78 -10.69 22.25
C LEU A 454 39.84 -9.60 23.33
N LEU A 455 39.37 -9.90 24.54
CA LEU A 455 39.40 -8.98 25.68
C LEU A 455 40.84 -8.70 26.15
N ALA A 456 41.70 -9.72 26.13
CA ALA A 456 43.11 -9.61 26.49
C ALA A 456 43.86 -8.68 25.53
N LYS A 457 43.67 -8.85 24.21
CA LYS A 457 44.27 -7.98 23.18
C LYS A 457 43.77 -6.55 23.25
N HIS A 458 42.50 -6.33 23.58
CA HIS A 458 41.96 -4.99 23.79
C HIS A 458 42.61 -4.31 25.02
N LYS A 459 42.73 -5.04 26.15
CA LYS A 459 43.42 -4.54 27.35
C LYS A 459 44.90 -4.22 27.09
N GLU A 460 45.58 -5.03 26.28
CA GLU A 460 46.97 -4.78 25.88
C GLU A 460 47.10 -3.51 25.02
N HIS A 461 46.20 -3.34 24.04
CA HIS A 461 46.16 -2.14 23.19
C HIS A 461 45.95 -0.87 24.01
N VAL A 462 45.04 -0.90 24.98
CA VAL A 462 44.76 0.23 25.89
C VAL A 462 45.98 0.54 26.77
N ARG A 463 46.69 -0.48 27.28
CA ARG A 463 47.94 -0.27 28.04
C ARG A 463 49.05 0.33 27.19
N ARG A 464 49.16 -0.10 25.92
CA ARG A 464 50.15 0.41 24.97
C ARG A 464 49.87 1.88 24.61
N MET A 465 48.60 2.22 24.40
CA MET A 465 48.16 3.60 24.18
C MET A 465 48.38 4.49 25.42
N ALA A 466 48.19 3.95 26.63
CA ALA A 466 48.49 4.67 27.87
C ALA A 466 49.99 4.92 28.08
N LYS A 467 50.86 4.01 27.63
CA LYS A 467 52.32 4.17 27.67
C LYS A 467 52.81 5.24 26.68
N VAL A 468 52.28 5.23 25.46
CA VAL A 468 52.53 6.28 24.44
C VAL A 468 52.06 7.65 24.93
N LYS A 469 50.93 7.71 25.65
CA LYS A 469 50.39 8.94 26.26
C LYS A 469 51.26 9.47 27.42
N LYS A 470 52.05 8.61 28.07
CA LYS A 470 52.96 8.96 29.16
C LYS A 470 54.35 9.37 28.65
N GLU A 471 54.77 8.84 27.50
CA GLU A 471 56.02 9.18 26.82
C GLU A 471 55.91 10.48 25.98
N ALA A 472 54.73 10.80 25.46
CA ALA A 472 54.46 12.03 24.69
C ALA A 472 54.16 13.26 25.57
N GLY A 473 54.96 13.47 26.63
CA GLY A 473 54.81 14.60 27.54
C GLY A 473 54.54 15.92 26.81
N SER A 474 53.48 16.60 27.23
CA SER A 474 52.98 17.92 26.78
C SER A 474 52.25 18.02 25.42
N SER A 475 50.95 18.28 25.55
CA SER A 475 50.12 19.18 24.73
C SER A 475 49.81 18.82 23.27
N ILE A 476 48.77 18.02 23.07
CA ILE A 476 47.94 18.11 21.85
C ILE A 476 46.47 18.23 22.28
N ARG A 477 45.87 19.39 21.98
CA ARG A 477 44.45 19.71 22.25
C ARG A 477 43.54 18.80 21.44
N TYR A 478 42.76 17.98 22.12
CA TYR A 478 41.48 17.45 21.61
C TYR A 478 40.40 17.62 22.68
N SER A 479 40.02 18.86 22.96
CA SER A 479 38.91 19.18 23.88
C SER A 479 37.64 19.51 23.08
N LYS A 480 36.77 18.51 22.95
CA LYS A 480 35.30 18.61 22.82
C LYS A 480 34.63 17.23 22.68
N SER A 481 35.41 16.17 22.48
CA SER A 481 34.96 14.77 22.48
C SER A 481 34.99 14.11 23.86
N PHE A 482 35.73 14.68 24.83
CA PHE A 482 35.97 14.10 26.15
C PHE A 482 34.81 14.34 27.14
N GLU A 483 34.17 15.53 27.12
CA GLU A 483 33.00 15.83 27.96
C GLU A 483 31.75 15.00 27.61
N ARG A 484 31.63 14.56 26.35
CA ARG A 484 30.53 13.68 25.90
C ARG A 484 30.70 12.22 26.30
N LEU A 485 31.91 11.80 26.67
CA LEU A 485 32.23 10.42 27.06
C LEU A 485 32.04 10.19 28.57
N GLU A 486 32.25 11.22 29.39
CA GLU A 486 31.99 11.14 30.84
C GLU A 486 30.47 11.11 31.15
N GLN A 487 29.65 11.85 30.37
CA GLN A 487 28.18 11.81 30.46
C GLN A 487 27.57 10.45 30.06
N LEU A 488 28.30 9.66 29.25
CA LEU A 488 27.87 8.34 28.75
C LEU A 488 28.30 7.20 29.69
N ARG A 489 29.42 7.40 30.39
CA ARG A 489 29.93 6.52 31.47
C ARG A 489 29.06 6.55 32.71
N GLU A 490 28.43 7.69 32.95
CA GLU A 490 27.39 7.79 33.95
C GLU A 490 26.23 6.89 33.50
N ALA A 491 25.49 7.20 32.45
CA ALA A 491 24.21 6.54 32.09
C ALA A 491 24.12 4.98 32.14
N MET A 492 25.23 4.24 32.06
CA MET A 492 25.26 2.77 32.13
C MET A 492 25.22 2.15 33.54
N ARG A 493 25.23 2.95 34.63
CA ARG A 493 25.35 2.45 36.02
C ARG A 493 24.01 2.18 36.77
N MET A 494 22.84 2.43 36.17
CA MET A 494 21.58 2.73 36.90
C MET A 494 20.31 1.99 36.38
N GLY A 495 20.14 0.66 36.52
CA GLY A 495 18.86 0.05 36.06
C GLY A 495 18.50 -1.46 36.18
N ILE A 496 18.95 -2.18 37.22
CA ILE A 496 18.27 -3.23 38.05
C ILE A 496 17.64 -4.54 37.46
N ALA A 497 17.94 -5.67 38.15
CA ALA A 497 17.44 -7.05 38.11
C ALA A 497 15.96 -7.27 38.56
N THR A 498 15.33 -8.44 38.41
CA THR A 498 15.35 -9.54 39.42
C THR A 498 14.44 -10.73 39.04
N SER A 499 14.75 -11.89 39.69
CA SER A 499 14.04 -13.17 39.80
C SER A 499 14.32 -14.18 38.67
N SER A 500 14.78 -15.42 38.90
CA SER A 500 14.47 -16.34 40.00
C SER A 500 15.61 -17.37 40.19
N ALA A 501 15.79 -17.78 41.44
CA ALA A 501 16.70 -18.83 41.87
C ALA A 501 16.08 -20.23 41.71
N SER A 502 16.94 -21.24 41.94
CA SER A 502 16.72 -22.70 42.08
C SER A 502 17.08 -23.49 40.80
N SER A 503 17.89 -24.55 40.82
CA SER A 503 18.23 -25.49 41.90
C SER A 503 19.44 -26.36 41.52
N SER A 504 20.07 -26.96 42.56
CA SER A 504 20.98 -28.13 42.57
C SER A 504 22.40 -27.90 41.99
N GLN A 505 23.50 -28.35 42.60
CA GLN A 505 23.72 -29.32 43.67
C GLN A 505 25.14 -29.18 44.23
N GLN A 506 25.28 -29.37 45.55
CA GLN A 506 26.55 -29.52 46.27
C GLN A 506 27.09 -30.96 46.11
N SER A 507 28.42 -31.04 45.94
CA SER A 507 29.37 -32.02 46.47
C SER A 507 28.95 -33.49 46.67
N SER A 508 29.67 -34.39 45.99
CA SER A 508 30.45 -35.50 46.57
C SER A 508 31.50 -35.95 45.57
#